data_AF-A0A3D1IVX6-F1
#
_entry.id   AF-A0A3D1IVX6-F1
#
_cell.length_a   1.000
_cell.length_b   1.000
_cell.length_c   1.000
_cell.angle_alpha   90.00
_cell.angle_beta   90.00
_cell.angle_gamma   90.00
#
_symmetry.space_group_name_H-M   'P 1'
#
loop_
_entity.id
_entity.type
_entity.pdbx_description
1 polymer ?
#
loop_
_entity_poly.entity_id
_entity_poly.type
_entity_poly.pdbx_seq_one_letter_code
_entity_poly.pdbx_strand_id
1 'polypeptide(L)'
;YLDGNSLGARPKAALARAQAVIAQEWGSDLIRSWNKAGWFDLPARLGDKLAPLIGAEAGEVVVTDSTSINLFKALAAALQIQAANPQTAARRVIVTERSNFPTDIYMAQGLTAWLDRGYQIRL
;
A
#
# COMPACT_ATOMS: atom_id res chain seq x y z
N TYR A 1 21.97 -14.09 -10.03
CA TYR A 1 20.55 -13.77 -9.82
C TYR A 1 20.31 -12.37 -10.35
N LEU A 2 19.63 -12.24 -11.50
CA LEU A 2 19.48 -10.97 -12.25
C LEU A 2 18.00 -10.54 -12.37
N ASP A 3 17.16 -10.94 -11.42
CA ASP A 3 15.71 -10.67 -11.41
C ASP A 3 15.26 -10.08 -10.06
N GLY A 4 16.16 -9.32 -9.44
CA GLY A 4 15.98 -8.74 -8.10
C GLY A 4 14.87 -7.67 -8.03
N ASN A 5 14.52 -7.09 -9.18
CA ASN A 5 13.43 -6.12 -9.32
C ASN A 5 12.05 -6.79 -9.30
N SER A 6 11.95 -8.08 -9.65
CA SER A 6 10.71 -8.84 -9.52
C SER A 6 10.60 -9.44 -8.12
N LEU A 7 11.69 -10.03 -7.61
CA LEU A 7 11.77 -10.56 -6.26
C LEU A 7 13.17 -10.33 -5.67
N GLY A 8 13.27 -9.61 -4.56
CA GLY A 8 14.56 -9.42 -3.88
C GLY A 8 15.12 -10.74 -3.35
N ALA A 9 16.44 -10.94 -3.46
CA ALA A 9 17.10 -12.08 -2.83
C ALA A 9 16.87 -12.07 -1.31
N ARG A 10 16.59 -13.23 -0.72
CA ARG A 10 16.24 -13.34 0.70
C ARG A 10 17.37 -12.83 1.62
N PRO A 11 17.11 -11.85 2.50
CA PRO A 11 18.06 -11.46 3.54
C PRO A 11 18.36 -12.64 4.48
N LYS A 12 19.63 -12.80 4.88
CA LYS A 12 20.07 -13.92 5.74
C LYS A 12 19.23 -14.05 7.01
N ALA A 13 18.94 -12.93 7.67
CA ALA A 13 18.20 -12.85 8.93
C ALA A 13 16.69 -13.18 8.83
N ALA A 14 16.10 -13.19 7.63
CA ALA A 14 14.66 -13.35 7.46
C ALA A 14 14.13 -14.68 8.02
N LEU A 15 14.91 -15.77 7.88
CA LEU A 15 14.54 -17.10 8.38
C LEU A 15 14.39 -17.10 9.91
N ALA A 16 15.43 -16.63 10.61
CA ALA A 16 15.43 -16.59 12.07
C ALA A 16 14.32 -15.66 12.62
N ARG A 17 14.07 -14.53 11.95
CA ARG A 17 12.98 -13.63 12.34
C ARG A 17 11.61 -14.29 12.20
N ALA A 18 11.34 -14.97 11.07
CA ALA A 18 10.08 -15.69 10.86
C ALA A 18 9.90 -16.83 11.89
N GLN A 19 10.95 -17.57 12.18
CA GLN A 19 10.93 -18.62 13.23
C GLN A 19 10.59 -18.04 14.60
N ALA A 20 11.14 -16.88 14.98
CA ALA A 20 10.81 -16.21 16.24
C ALA A 20 9.34 -15.78 16.31
N VAL A 21 8.81 -15.20 15.22
CA VAL A 21 7.38 -14.82 15.13
C VAL A 21 6.48 -16.04 15.31
N ILE A 22 6.80 -17.16 14.65
CA ILE A 22 5.95 -18.36 14.68
C ILE A 22 6.07 -19.11 16.00
N ALA A 23 7.30 -19.45 16.43
CA ALA A 23 7.51 -20.33 17.57
C ALA A 23 7.25 -19.60 18.91
N GLN A 24 7.76 -18.38 19.06
CA GLN A 24 7.68 -17.64 20.33
C GLN A 24 6.47 -16.71 20.34
N GLU A 25 6.42 -15.73 19.44
CA GLU A 25 5.43 -14.65 19.51
C GLU A 25 4.02 -15.21 19.30
N TRP A 26 3.81 -16.03 18.27
CA TRP A 26 2.52 -16.68 18.04
C TRP A 26 2.37 -17.93 18.91
N GLY A 27 3.28 -18.89 18.81
CA GLY A 27 3.13 -20.22 19.42
C GLY A 27 3.07 -20.22 20.95
N SER A 28 3.75 -19.28 21.63
CA SER A 28 3.83 -19.24 23.09
C SER A 28 3.11 -18.03 23.70
N ASP A 29 3.34 -16.84 23.14
CA ASP A 29 2.80 -15.59 23.70
C ASP A 29 1.33 -15.35 23.28
N LEU A 30 0.91 -15.92 22.14
CA LEU A 30 -0.46 -15.89 21.61
C LEU A 30 -0.98 -14.44 21.47
N ILE A 31 -2.24 -14.20 21.84
CA ILE A 31 -2.90 -12.89 21.73
C ILE A 31 -2.13 -11.76 22.42
N ARG A 32 -1.31 -12.07 23.43
CA ARG A 32 -0.51 -11.07 24.15
C ARG A 32 0.52 -10.40 23.25
N SER A 33 0.95 -11.06 22.17
CA SER A 33 1.93 -10.54 21.21
C SER A 33 1.48 -9.31 20.44
N TRP A 34 0.18 -9.04 20.37
CA TRP A 34 -0.33 -7.76 19.88
C TRP A 34 0.35 -6.57 20.57
N ASN A 35 0.57 -6.68 21.87
CA ASN A 35 1.24 -5.68 22.69
C ASN A 35 2.70 -6.06 22.97
N LYS A 36 2.95 -7.29 23.43
CA LYS A 36 4.28 -7.73 23.90
C LYS A 36 5.33 -7.76 22.78
N ALA A 37 4.95 -8.18 21.58
CA ALA A 37 5.83 -8.25 20.42
C ALA A 37 5.68 -7.04 19.49
N GLY A 38 4.83 -6.07 19.86
CA GLY A 38 4.57 -4.87 19.06
C GLY A 38 4.00 -5.19 17.68
N TRP A 39 3.03 -6.11 17.57
CA TRP A 39 2.35 -6.34 16.30
C TRP A 39 1.41 -5.20 15.92
N PHE A 40 0.80 -4.55 16.91
CA PHE A 40 -0.14 -3.45 16.68
C PHE A 40 0.52 -2.24 16.00
N ASP A 41 1.71 -1.86 16.45
CA ASP A 41 2.46 -0.70 15.98
C ASP A 41 3.43 -1.02 14.83
N LEU A 42 3.60 -2.31 14.49
CA LEU A 42 4.53 -2.76 13.44
C LEU A 42 4.32 -2.06 12.09
N PRO A 43 3.09 -1.86 11.57
CA PRO A 43 2.88 -1.18 10.29
C PRO A 43 3.45 0.23 10.26
N ALA A 44 3.24 1.01 11.34
CA ALA A 44 3.72 2.38 11.46
C ALA A 44 5.24 2.41 11.66
N ARG A 45 5.80 1.58 12.55
CA ARG A 45 7.26 1.48 12.74
C ARG A 45 8.02 1.08 11.47
N LEU A 46 7.44 0.19 10.67
CA LEU A 46 8.02 -0.17 9.37
C LEU A 46 7.89 0.98 8.36
N GLY A 47 6.80 1.74 8.42
CA GLY A 47 6.60 2.96 7.65
C GLY A 47 7.67 4.01 7.96
N ASP A 48 7.88 4.33 9.24
CA ASP A 48 8.93 5.26 9.69
C ASP A 48 10.33 4.81 9.27
N LYS A 49 10.57 3.49 9.22
CA LYS A 49 11.83 2.94 8.71
C LYS A 49 11.98 3.10 7.20
N LEU A 50 10.89 3.09 6.44
CA LEU A 50 10.88 3.25 4.99
C LEU A 50 10.93 4.73 4.58
N ALA A 51 10.34 5.63 5.37
CA ALA A 51 10.13 7.03 5.06
C ALA A 51 11.39 7.78 4.55
N PRO A 52 12.59 7.64 5.16
CA PRO A 52 13.79 8.33 4.70
C PRO A 52 14.25 7.89 3.30
N LEU A 53 13.86 6.70 2.83
CA LEU A 53 14.21 6.20 1.50
C LEU A 53 13.35 6.82 0.38
N ILE A 54 12.22 7.44 0.75
CA ILE A 54 11.27 8.05 -0.19
C ILE A 54 11.03 9.55 0.09
N GLY A 55 11.79 10.14 1.01
CA GLY A 55 11.70 11.57 1.35
C GLY A 55 10.46 11.96 2.17
N ALA A 56 9.87 11.01 2.90
CA ALA A 56 8.76 11.26 3.82
C ALA A 56 9.27 11.42 5.26
N GLU A 57 8.49 12.10 6.10
CA GLU A 57 8.75 12.30 7.51
C GLU A 57 8.19 11.16 8.38
N ALA A 58 8.58 11.14 9.65
CA ALA A 58 8.01 10.20 10.63
C ALA A 58 6.48 10.40 10.76
N GLY A 59 5.73 9.30 10.76
CA GLY A 59 4.27 9.30 10.84
C GLY A 59 3.54 9.51 9.50
N GLU A 60 4.25 9.69 8.38
CA GLU A 60 3.62 9.90 7.06
C GLU A 60 3.40 8.60 6.27
N VAL A 61 4.02 7.49 6.70
CA VAL A 61 4.03 6.21 5.95
C VAL A 61 3.57 5.06 6.84
N VAL A 62 2.83 4.11 6.26
CA VAL A 62 2.48 2.83 6.89
C VAL A 62 2.73 1.67 5.92
N VAL A 63 3.27 0.55 6.39
CA VAL A 63 3.44 -0.68 5.58
C VAL A 63 2.24 -1.60 5.80
N THR A 64 1.37 -1.70 4.80
CA THR A 64 0.12 -2.48 4.87
C THR A 64 -0.31 -2.96 3.49
N ASP A 65 -1.15 -4.01 3.45
CA ASP A 65 -1.82 -4.54 2.26
C ASP A 65 -0.88 -4.81 1.05
N SER A 66 -1.40 -4.66 -0.16
CA SER A 66 -0.66 -4.76 -1.43
C SER A 66 -0.69 -3.44 -2.20
N THR A 67 0.17 -3.29 -3.20
CA THR A 67 0.20 -2.12 -4.08
C THR A 67 -1.16 -1.82 -4.70
N SER A 68 -1.85 -2.83 -5.24
CA SER A 68 -3.18 -2.66 -5.87
C SER A 68 -4.23 -2.12 -4.90
N ILE A 69 -4.24 -2.62 -3.66
CA ILE A 69 -5.18 -2.18 -2.63
C ILE A 69 -4.86 -0.75 -2.16
N ASN A 70 -3.59 -0.43 -1.94
CA ASN A 70 -3.20 0.91 -1.52
C ASN A 70 -3.41 1.95 -2.63
N LEU A 71 -3.21 1.58 -3.90
CA LEU A 71 -3.56 2.42 -5.04
C LEU A 71 -5.07 2.72 -5.08
N PHE A 72 -5.91 1.72 -4.86
CA PHE A 72 -7.36 1.93 -4.78
C PHE A 72 -7.74 2.92 -3.68
N LYS A 73 -7.20 2.75 -2.47
CA LYS A 73 -7.44 3.68 -1.34
C LYS A 73 -7.03 5.11 -1.69
N ALA A 74 -5.82 5.27 -2.23
CA ALA A 74 -5.28 6.58 -2.60
C ALA A 74 -6.11 7.24 -3.70
N LEU A 75 -6.49 6.48 -4.74
CA LEU A 75 -7.30 7.00 -5.84
C LEU A 75 -8.72 7.36 -5.38
N ALA A 76 -9.36 6.51 -4.58
CA ALA A 76 -10.68 6.80 -4.02
C ALA A 76 -10.67 8.08 -3.17
N ALA A 77 -9.67 8.24 -2.30
CA ALA A 77 -9.49 9.46 -1.51
C ALA A 77 -9.25 10.69 -2.40
N ALA A 78 -8.39 10.59 -3.41
CA ALA A 78 -8.11 11.68 -4.34
C ALA A 78 -9.36 12.12 -5.11
N LEU A 79 -10.19 11.18 -5.58
CA LEU A 79 -11.45 11.51 -6.25
C LEU A 79 -12.45 12.16 -5.30
N GLN A 80 -12.51 11.72 -4.05
CA GLN A 80 -13.36 12.36 -3.04
C GLN A 80 -12.94 13.81 -2.77
N ILE A 81 -11.64 14.06 -2.59
CA ILE A 81 -11.09 15.41 -2.41
C ILE A 81 -11.38 16.28 -3.64
N GLN A 82 -11.14 15.75 -4.84
CA GLN A 82 -11.40 16.44 -6.10
C GLN A 82 -12.89 16.79 -6.28
N ALA A 83 -13.80 15.90 -5.88
CA ALA A 83 -15.24 16.12 -5.96
C ALA A 83 -15.75 17.13 -4.92
N ALA A 84 -15.14 17.19 -3.75
CA ALA A 84 -15.50 18.14 -2.69
C ALA A 84 -15.04 19.58 -2.98
N ASN A 85 -14.05 19.75 -3.87
CA ASN A 85 -13.54 21.05 -4.28
C ASN A 85 -14.31 21.61 -5.50
N PRO A 86 -15.07 22.72 -5.39
CA PRO A 86 -15.90 23.25 -6.47
C PRO A 86 -15.13 23.59 -7.75
N GLN A 87 -13.88 24.06 -7.64
CA GLN A 87 -13.05 24.43 -8.78
C GLN A 87 -12.64 23.21 -9.61
N THR A 88 -12.56 22.04 -8.97
CA THR A 88 -12.20 20.80 -9.66
C THR A 88 -13.37 19.86 -9.85
N ALA A 89 -14.51 20.06 -9.18
CA ALA A 89 -15.62 19.11 -9.05
C ALA A 89 -16.21 18.60 -10.38
N ALA A 90 -16.02 19.30 -11.49
CA ALA A 90 -16.44 18.86 -12.82
C ALA A 90 -15.45 17.92 -13.53
N ARG A 91 -14.22 17.76 -13.03
CA ARG A 91 -13.20 16.89 -13.64
C ARG A 91 -13.59 15.42 -13.54
N ARG A 92 -13.50 14.69 -14.65
CA ARG A 92 -13.89 13.27 -14.75
C ARG A 92 -12.84 12.39 -15.41
N VAL A 93 -11.65 12.90 -15.71
CA VAL A 93 -10.62 12.13 -16.40
C VAL A 93 -9.49 11.79 -15.44
N ILE A 94 -9.15 10.50 -15.36
CA ILE A 94 -7.95 9.98 -14.73
C ILE A 94 -6.96 9.65 -15.85
N VAL A 95 -5.81 10.32 -15.86
CA VAL A 95 -4.76 10.10 -16.87
C VAL A 95 -3.77 9.07 -16.35
N THR A 96 -3.43 8.09 -17.19
CA THR A 96 -2.39 7.07 -16.95
C THR A 96 -1.74 6.73 -18.29
N GLU A 97 -0.72 5.88 -18.29
CA GLU A 97 -0.04 5.45 -19.52
C GLU A 97 -0.50 4.06 -19.95
N ARG A 98 -0.55 3.82 -21.26
CA ARG A 98 -0.82 2.47 -21.82
C ARG A 98 0.22 1.43 -21.38
N SER A 99 1.46 1.85 -21.14
CA SER A 99 2.57 0.98 -20.70
C SER A 99 2.66 0.80 -19.19
N ASN A 100 1.73 1.37 -18.42
CA ASN A 100 1.71 1.21 -16.98
C ASN A 100 1.44 -0.26 -16.61
N PHE A 101 1.82 -0.65 -15.40
CA PHE A 101 1.67 -2.03 -14.95
C PHE A 101 0.17 -2.43 -14.96
N PRO A 102 -0.20 -3.63 -15.44
CA PRO A 102 -1.60 -3.94 -15.73
C PRO A 102 -2.54 -3.78 -14.53
N THR A 103 -2.10 -4.14 -13.32
CA THR A 103 -2.98 -4.05 -12.14
C THR A 103 -3.36 -2.62 -11.81
N ASP A 104 -2.52 -1.63 -12.08
CA ASP A 104 -2.78 -0.22 -11.81
C ASP A 104 -3.95 0.29 -12.65
N ILE A 105 -3.93 -0.07 -13.95
CA ILE A 105 -5.01 0.22 -14.89
C ILE A 105 -6.31 -0.49 -14.45
N TYR A 106 -6.23 -1.76 -14.09
CA TYR A 106 -7.40 -2.52 -13.65
C TYR A 106 -8.02 -1.98 -12.36
N MET A 107 -7.21 -1.56 -11.39
CA MET A 107 -7.71 -0.95 -10.16
C MET A 107 -8.41 0.38 -10.43
N ALA A 108 -7.85 1.20 -11.31
CA ALA A 108 -8.48 2.46 -11.72
C ALA A 108 -9.81 2.19 -12.46
N GLN A 109 -9.83 1.25 -13.41
CA GLN A 109 -11.05 0.86 -14.14
C GLN A 109 -12.12 0.29 -13.22
N GLY A 110 -11.75 -0.61 -12.31
CA GLY A 110 -12.65 -1.21 -11.33
C GLY A 110 -13.27 -0.15 -10.42
N LEU A 111 -12.47 0.80 -9.94
CA LEU A 111 -12.98 1.92 -9.14
C LEU A 111 -13.96 2.79 -9.93
N THR A 112 -13.62 3.19 -11.17
CA THR A 112 -14.51 4.07 -11.96
C THR A 112 -15.81 3.37 -12.32
N ALA A 113 -15.77 2.07 -12.63
CA ALA A 113 -16.95 1.26 -12.90
C ALA A 113 -17.82 1.09 -11.65
N TRP A 114 -17.22 0.82 -10.49
CA TRP A 114 -17.96 0.68 -9.24
C TRP A 114 -18.60 1.99 -8.76
N LEU A 115 -17.90 3.12 -8.93
CA LEU A 115 -18.43 4.43 -8.55
C LEU A 115 -19.61 4.87 -9.42
N ASP A 116 -19.64 4.49 -10.70
CA ASP A 116 -20.66 4.86 -11.70
C ASP A 116 -21.01 6.37 -11.71
N ARG A 117 -19.98 7.22 -11.71
CA ARG A 117 -20.10 8.70 -11.64
C ARG A 117 -19.56 9.42 -12.87
N GLY A 118 -19.42 8.71 -13.98
CA GLY A 118 -18.93 9.24 -15.25
C GLY A 118 -17.41 9.51 -15.29
N TYR A 119 -16.63 8.95 -14.36
CA TYR A 119 -15.17 9.00 -14.45
C TYR A 119 -14.67 8.09 -15.58
N GLN A 120 -13.62 8.52 -16.27
CA GLN A 120 -13.03 7.83 -17.40
C GLN A 120 -11.51 7.73 -17.25
N ILE A 121 -10.96 6.59 -17.64
CA ILE A 121 -9.51 6.41 -17.76
C ILE A 121 -9.07 6.85 -19.15
N ARG A 122 -8.04 7.70 -19.22
CA ARG A 122 -7.36 8.09 -20.45
C ARG A 122 -5.92 7.58 -20.40
N LEU A 123 -5.59 6.72 -21.37
CA LEU A 123 -4.27 6.09 -21.56
C LEU A 123 -3.33 6.92 -22.42
#